data_AF-A0A3L6MRK5-F1
#
_entry.id   AF-A0A3L6MRK5-F1
#
_cell.length_a   1.000
_cell.length_b   1.000
_cell.length_c   1.000
_cell.angle_alpha   90.00
_cell.angle_beta   90.00
_cell.angle_gamma   90.00
#
_symmetry.space_group_name_H-M   'P 1'
#
loop_
_entity.id
_entity.type
_entity.pdbx_description
1 polymer ?
#
loop_
_entity_poly.entity_id
_entity_poly.type
_entity_poly.pdbx_seq_one_letter_code
_entity_poly.pdbx_strand_id
1 'polypeptide(L)'
;MSSLMTSTSTDPAGIPVSTSELCSSSIFSTNPRFSSGDVQERMARKRKTTANTWAHAREPLNSEPSRCGRKNEKIYYCMHCVSPTYSTTVSTTFRNHLLKIHGIELEAHEHPIKKRRDRLIQDAFAKAGDMHAAKQLAKREETLRHAINHKAALEALIQLVTVRNLSYNCSSWPELHALISAVNPAADDLISLSHGSIQKLVSNSFRVHKDMLRRKLQSTPWKLHLSADVWSAPNHKAFLGICVKFVDPDAKEALQALLALSELPGLDGPGSHGGAEQWKLLQHVLEDYNIWNKVGFYTGDNHGSNDKLCRLLANYLQEKGVDWEAKTRRIRCHGHIVNLAVQAFLFIDSKEAARAALEHIEDTDESAFGTDFSERIKPQRAQGWRRLGPLGKVHNISIHMRENDYRWNEFKKRTGRSLGLDNDTRWNSWFLLLDTTLNLQSYVEWYQKKYYQDLRDDYLTPDEWSALGETRAFLQPFWKITQLTEGRYATLDRSLFTMDVLHKHYTQAFQKHSGKATLRSCVAASWAVFDKYYQLTDESPAYGAAIILHPSRRVAHIKKNWPKSWHKPVLDGVRKHWKDYYHELPLPLRHHS
;
A
#
# COMPACT_ATOMS: atom_id res chain seq x y z
N MET A 1 43.34 -24.20 18.02
CA MET A 1 44.26 -23.05 18.12
C MET A 1 43.37 -21.82 17.96
N SER A 2 42.91 -21.16 19.03
CA SER A 2 43.66 -20.36 20.02
C SER A 2 44.10 -19.02 19.40
N SER A 3 43.78 -17.83 19.93
CA SER A 3 43.06 -17.44 21.17
C SER A 3 42.11 -16.26 20.87
N LEU A 4 40.97 -16.03 21.56
CA LEU A 4 40.76 -15.74 22.99
C LEU A 4 41.45 -14.43 23.46
N MET A 5 40.66 -13.39 23.74
CA MET A 5 40.93 -12.30 24.69
C MET A 5 39.60 -11.63 25.07
N THR A 6 39.47 -11.22 26.34
CA THR A 6 38.25 -10.67 26.96
C THR A 6 38.62 -9.48 27.84
N SER A 7 37.75 -8.47 27.97
CA SER A 7 37.79 -7.53 29.10
C SER A 7 36.41 -6.94 29.42
N THR A 8 36.21 -6.55 30.68
CA THR A 8 34.92 -6.19 31.29
C THR A 8 35.09 -5.14 32.39
N SER A 9 34.28 -4.07 32.38
CA SER A 9 34.04 -3.15 33.51
C SER A 9 33.07 -2.02 33.09
N THR A 10 32.27 -1.35 33.93
CA THR A 10 31.72 -1.59 35.30
C THR A 10 30.59 -0.59 35.54
N ASP A 11 29.48 -1.00 36.20
CA ASP A 11 28.52 -0.06 36.85
C ASP A 11 29.09 0.50 38.17
N PRO A 12 28.49 1.58 38.76
CA PRO A 12 27.56 1.33 39.88
C PRO A 12 26.40 2.34 40.10
N ALA A 13 25.43 1.91 40.93
CA ALA A 13 24.29 2.65 41.54
C ALA A 13 23.13 3.06 40.60
N GLY A 14 21.84 2.99 40.97
CA GLY A 14 21.17 2.66 42.26
C GLY A 14 20.19 3.78 42.65
N ILE A 15 18.98 3.58 43.21
CA ILE A 15 18.28 2.39 43.75
C ILE A 15 16.72 2.57 43.54
N PRO A 16 15.77 1.70 43.99
CA PRO A 16 14.53 1.41 43.23
C PRO A 16 13.19 1.81 43.90
N VAL A 17 12.07 1.58 43.20
CA VAL A 17 10.74 1.34 43.81
C VAL A 17 10.00 0.16 43.16
N SER A 18 9.85 -0.89 43.98
CA SER A 18 8.86 -2.00 44.00
C SER A 18 7.87 -2.23 42.83
N THR A 19 7.84 -3.47 42.36
CA THR A 19 6.72 -4.09 41.62
C THR A 19 6.20 -5.34 42.33
N SER A 20 4.88 -5.47 42.47
CA SER A 20 4.15 -6.73 42.69
C SER A 20 2.74 -6.54 42.13
N GLU A 21 2.33 -7.22 41.05
CA GLU A 21 2.07 -8.67 40.89
C GLU A 21 0.81 -9.17 41.61
N LEU A 22 -0.19 -9.47 40.78
CA LEU A 22 -0.96 -10.71 40.71
C LEU A 22 -1.42 -11.37 42.04
N CYS A 23 -2.75 -11.49 42.20
CA CYS A 23 -3.31 -12.85 42.20
C CYS A 23 -4.78 -12.94 41.80
N SER A 24 -5.11 -14.15 41.32
CA SER A 24 -6.43 -14.61 40.89
C SER A 24 -7.40 -14.80 42.07
N SER A 25 -8.70 -14.67 41.78
CA SER A 25 -9.76 -15.19 42.64
C SER A 25 -10.07 -16.64 42.29
N SER A 26 -10.11 -17.52 43.29
CA SER A 26 -10.70 -18.86 43.17
C SER A 26 -11.44 -19.22 44.47
N ILE A 27 -12.48 -20.04 44.36
CA ILE A 27 -13.46 -20.28 45.43
C ILE A 27 -13.15 -21.61 46.10
N PHE A 28 -13.08 -21.64 47.44
CA PHE A 28 -13.46 -22.82 48.23
C PHE A 28 -14.05 -22.43 49.59
N SER A 29 -14.81 -23.34 50.20
CA SER A 29 -15.65 -23.11 51.38
C SER A 29 -15.42 -24.19 52.44
N THR A 30 -15.11 -23.77 53.67
CA THR A 30 -15.16 -24.62 54.88
C THR A 30 -15.43 -23.80 56.15
N ASN A 31 -16.41 -24.27 56.94
CA ASN A 31 -16.54 -24.03 58.40
C ASN A 31 -15.50 -24.91 59.16
N PRO A 32 -15.25 -24.83 60.50
CA PRO A 32 -16.18 -24.36 61.56
C PRO A 32 -15.63 -23.73 62.89
N ARG A 33 -16.55 -23.16 63.69
CA ARG A 33 -16.75 -23.26 65.17
C ARG A 33 -15.73 -22.76 66.24
N PHE A 34 -16.33 -22.26 67.34
CA PHE A 34 -15.82 -22.02 68.72
C PHE A 34 -14.69 -20.96 68.86
N SER A 35 -14.60 -20.14 69.92
CA SER A 35 -15.38 -19.96 71.17
C SER A 35 -15.18 -18.49 71.67
N SER A 36 -15.61 -17.95 72.84
CA SER A 36 -16.34 -18.41 74.04
C SER A 36 -16.80 -17.18 74.87
N GLY A 37 -17.78 -17.33 75.78
CA GLY A 37 -18.19 -16.32 76.77
C GLY A 37 -19.26 -15.32 76.29
N ASP A 38 -20.12 -14.74 77.15
CA ASP A 38 -20.26 -14.90 78.60
C ASP A 38 -21.74 -14.73 79.06
N VAL A 39 -22.03 -14.97 80.34
CA VAL A 39 -23.38 -15.18 80.91
C VAL A 39 -24.16 -13.87 81.16
N GLN A 40 -25.49 -13.96 81.10
CA GLN A 40 -26.42 -12.83 81.31
C GLN A 40 -26.52 -12.40 82.79
N GLU A 41 -26.22 -11.13 83.10
CA GLU A 41 -26.77 -10.47 84.29
C GLU A 41 -28.01 -9.63 83.92
N ARG A 42 -29.14 -9.89 84.61
CA ARG A 42 -30.47 -9.44 84.18
C ARG A 42 -30.90 -8.10 84.77
N MET A 43 -30.09 -7.05 84.60
CA MET A 43 -30.41 -5.70 85.09
C MET A 43 -31.74 -5.14 84.53
N ALA A 44 -32.67 -4.78 85.41
CA ALA A 44 -33.92 -4.11 85.03
C ALA A 44 -33.67 -2.67 84.53
N ARG A 45 -33.92 -2.42 83.25
CA ARG A 45 -33.74 -1.09 82.63
C ARG A 45 -34.69 -0.04 83.22
N LYS A 46 -34.20 0.78 84.16
CA LYS A 46 -34.84 2.06 84.55
C LYS A 46 -35.09 2.92 83.29
N ARG A 47 -36.34 3.32 83.03
CA ARG A 47 -36.68 4.24 81.93
C ARG A 47 -36.06 5.61 82.19
N LYS A 48 -34.99 5.97 81.47
CA LYS A 48 -34.30 7.26 81.59
C LYS A 48 -35.08 8.48 81.04
N THR A 49 -36.19 8.27 80.33
CA THR A 49 -36.87 9.29 79.49
C THR A 49 -37.78 10.30 80.24
N THR A 50 -37.85 10.24 81.57
CA THR A 50 -38.68 11.14 82.40
C THR A 50 -37.88 11.91 83.48
N ALA A 51 -36.59 11.65 83.67
CA ALA A 51 -35.80 12.28 84.72
C ALA A 51 -35.80 13.82 84.63
N ASN A 52 -35.57 14.36 83.43
CA ASN A 52 -35.54 15.78 83.10
C ASN A 52 -36.83 16.52 83.47
N THR A 53 -37.96 15.81 83.57
CA THR A 53 -39.30 16.38 83.75
C THR A 53 -39.75 16.39 85.20
N TRP A 54 -39.21 15.49 86.04
CA TRP A 54 -39.42 15.54 87.49
C TRP A 54 -38.60 16.66 88.15
N ALA A 55 -37.53 17.15 87.52
CA ALA A 55 -36.70 18.25 88.02
C ALA A 55 -37.42 19.61 88.16
N HIS A 56 -38.60 19.77 87.58
CA HIS A 56 -39.44 20.98 87.69
C HIS A 56 -40.77 20.74 88.42
N ALA A 57 -40.89 19.60 89.12
CA ALA A 57 -42.08 19.23 89.87
C ALA A 57 -41.79 19.21 91.39
N ARG A 58 -42.72 19.75 92.18
CA ARG A 58 -42.70 19.66 93.65
C ARG A 58 -43.51 18.46 94.13
N GLU A 59 -43.29 18.07 95.39
CA GLU A 59 -44.23 17.22 96.14
C GLU A 59 -45.50 18.04 96.52
N PRO A 60 -46.62 17.38 96.83
CA PRO A 60 -47.88 18.04 97.21
C PRO A 60 -47.80 18.79 98.54
N LEU A 61 -48.70 19.75 98.74
CA LEU A 61 -48.82 20.56 99.95
C LEU A 61 -50.23 20.45 100.57
N ASN A 62 -50.31 20.51 101.90
CA ASN A 62 -51.56 20.45 102.65
C ASN A 62 -52.42 19.22 102.28
N SER A 63 -53.63 19.44 101.74
CA SER A 63 -54.58 18.41 101.33
C SER A 63 -54.46 17.98 99.86
N GLU A 64 -53.40 18.39 99.14
CA GLU A 64 -53.13 17.92 97.78
C GLU A 64 -52.76 16.41 97.74
N PRO A 65 -53.40 15.58 96.90
CA PRO A 65 -53.09 14.15 96.83
C PRO A 65 -51.81 13.85 96.05
N SER A 66 -50.90 13.05 96.61
CA SER A 66 -49.65 12.66 95.92
C SER A 66 -49.84 11.76 94.69
N ARG A 67 -50.99 11.09 94.57
CA ARG A 67 -51.31 10.12 93.50
C ARG A 67 -52.78 10.14 93.10
N CYS A 68 -53.08 9.83 91.84
CA CYS A 68 -54.45 9.82 91.33
C CYS A 68 -55.17 8.46 91.50
N GLY A 69 -56.37 8.50 92.11
CA GLY A 69 -57.11 7.37 92.69
C GLY A 69 -57.76 6.35 91.74
N ARG A 70 -57.22 6.11 90.54
CA ARG A 70 -57.63 4.97 89.67
C ARG A 70 -56.49 4.17 89.04
N LYS A 71 -55.25 4.69 89.03
CA LYS A 71 -54.05 3.97 88.53
C LYS A 71 -52.83 4.08 89.45
N ASN A 72 -52.95 4.77 90.59
CA ASN A 72 -51.86 5.00 91.53
C ASN A 72 -50.64 5.72 90.92
N GLU A 73 -50.88 6.51 89.86
CA GLU A 73 -49.86 7.30 89.16
C GLU A 73 -49.50 8.54 90.00
N LYS A 74 -48.21 8.87 90.14
CA LYS A 74 -47.75 10.11 90.78
C LYS A 74 -48.23 11.31 89.97
N ILE A 75 -48.66 12.36 90.66
CA ILE A 75 -49.04 13.64 90.05
C ILE A 75 -47.79 14.54 89.96
N TYR A 76 -47.59 15.21 88.83
CA TYR A 76 -46.63 16.32 88.71
C TYR A 76 -47.32 17.61 89.19
N TYR A 77 -46.89 18.17 90.31
CA TYR A 77 -47.25 19.53 90.74
C TYR A 77 -46.17 20.50 90.25
N CYS A 78 -46.52 21.57 89.54
CA CYS A 78 -45.52 22.52 89.06
C CYS A 78 -44.91 23.28 90.25
N MET A 79 -43.58 23.26 90.39
CA MET A 79 -42.91 24.00 91.47
C MET A 79 -42.94 25.52 91.25
N HIS A 80 -43.20 25.95 90.02
CA HIS A 80 -43.28 27.36 89.61
C HIS A 80 -44.71 27.95 89.70
N CYS A 81 -45.72 27.17 90.11
CA CYS A 81 -47.11 27.62 90.28
C CYS A 81 -47.56 27.52 91.75
N VAL A 82 -47.57 28.67 92.44
CA VAL A 82 -47.89 28.75 93.88
C VAL A 82 -49.39 28.99 94.12
N SER A 83 -50.02 29.90 93.36
CA SER A 83 -51.48 30.09 93.37
C SER A 83 -51.97 30.70 92.06
N PRO A 84 -52.97 30.11 91.36
CA PRO A 84 -53.49 28.76 91.60
C PRO A 84 -52.41 27.70 91.34
N THR A 85 -52.50 26.54 92.01
CA THR A 85 -51.53 25.45 91.79
C THR A 85 -51.86 24.69 90.50
N TYR A 86 -50.84 24.42 89.68
CA TYR A 86 -50.99 23.61 88.46
C TYR A 86 -50.50 22.18 88.69
N SER A 87 -51.30 21.19 88.28
CA SER A 87 -50.92 19.78 88.38
C SER A 87 -51.47 18.91 87.24
N THR A 88 -50.78 17.81 86.92
CA THR A 88 -51.24 16.79 85.96
C THR A 88 -50.51 15.46 86.16
N THR A 89 -51.09 14.34 85.74
CA THR A 89 -50.40 13.04 85.65
C THR A 89 -49.64 12.85 84.32
N VAL A 90 -49.93 13.67 83.30
CA VAL A 90 -49.46 13.45 81.93
C VAL A 90 -48.20 14.28 81.64
N SER A 91 -47.06 13.60 81.45
CA SER A 91 -45.75 14.25 81.32
C SER A 91 -45.57 15.12 80.07
N THR A 92 -46.26 14.81 78.96
CA THR A 92 -46.28 15.68 77.76
C THR A 92 -47.08 16.96 78.01
N THR A 93 -48.22 16.87 78.68
CA THR A 93 -49.01 18.03 79.10
C THR A 93 -48.23 18.92 80.07
N PHE A 94 -47.49 18.32 81.02
CA PHE A 94 -46.62 19.05 81.94
C PHE A 94 -45.48 19.79 81.21
N ARG A 95 -44.82 19.15 80.22
CA ARG A 95 -43.81 19.82 79.37
C ARG A 95 -44.40 20.98 78.57
N ASN A 96 -45.59 20.82 78.00
CA ASN A 96 -46.27 21.88 77.26
C ASN A 96 -46.67 23.06 78.17
N HIS A 97 -47.00 22.80 79.44
CA HIS A 97 -47.22 23.84 80.45
C HIS A 97 -45.91 24.58 80.80
N LEU A 98 -44.82 23.86 81.08
CA LEU A 98 -43.51 24.45 81.35
C LEU A 98 -43.04 25.35 80.19
N LEU A 99 -43.21 24.91 78.95
CA LEU A 99 -42.88 25.69 77.76
C LEU A 99 -43.76 26.94 77.62
N LYS A 100 -45.09 26.81 77.73
CA LYS A 100 -46.03 27.92 77.46
C LYS A 100 -46.18 28.93 78.59
N ILE A 101 -46.01 28.54 79.85
CA ILE A 101 -46.24 29.39 81.03
C ILE A 101 -44.93 29.86 81.66
N HIS A 102 -43.84 29.09 81.51
CA HIS A 102 -42.55 29.40 82.13
C HIS A 102 -41.39 29.53 81.12
N GLY A 103 -41.62 29.33 79.82
CA GLY A 103 -40.58 29.43 78.78
C GLY A 103 -39.54 28.29 78.80
N ILE A 104 -39.77 27.23 79.56
CA ILE A 104 -38.79 26.14 79.75
C ILE A 104 -39.01 25.04 78.71
N GLU A 105 -38.17 25.01 77.68
CA GLU A 105 -38.11 23.92 76.71
C GLU A 105 -37.24 22.76 77.21
N LEU A 106 -37.64 21.52 76.92
CA LEU A 106 -36.92 20.30 77.29
C LEU A 106 -36.76 19.41 76.06
N GLU A 107 -35.53 19.35 75.52
CA GLU A 107 -35.22 18.62 74.29
C GLU A 107 -35.65 17.14 74.30
N ALA A 108 -36.05 16.65 73.13
CA ALA A 108 -36.34 15.24 72.88
C ALA A 108 -35.48 14.72 71.71
N HIS A 109 -34.62 13.73 71.97
CA HIS A 109 -33.80 13.12 70.93
C HIS A 109 -34.65 12.43 69.85
N GLU A 110 -34.27 12.61 68.58
CA GLU A 110 -34.98 12.02 67.45
C GLU A 110 -35.03 10.49 67.47
N HIS A 111 -36.16 9.93 67.01
CA HIS A 111 -36.37 8.49 67.01
C HIS A 111 -35.48 7.77 65.96
N PRO A 112 -34.72 6.71 66.32
CA PRO A 112 -33.74 6.08 65.42
C PRO A 112 -34.27 5.60 64.07
N ILE A 113 -35.56 5.23 64.01
CA ILE A 113 -36.21 4.77 62.77
C ILE A 113 -36.32 5.91 61.75
N LYS A 114 -36.61 7.16 62.16
CA LYS A 114 -36.68 8.32 61.26
C LYS A 114 -35.32 8.55 60.59
N LYS A 115 -34.26 8.62 61.39
CA LYS A 115 -32.87 8.79 60.92
C LYS A 115 -32.37 7.64 60.01
N ARG A 116 -32.92 6.42 60.15
CA ARG A 116 -32.65 5.31 59.22
C ARG A 116 -33.45 5.46 57.91
N ARG A 117 -34.74 5.80 57.98
CA ARG A 117 -35.59 6.04 56.81
C ARG A 117 -35.00 7.13 55.91
N ASP A 118 -34.62 8.26 56.51
CA ASP A 118 -34.20 9.45 55.76
C ASP A 118 -32.85 9.22 55.04
N ARG A 119 -31.97 8.39 55.61
CA ARG A 119 -30.76 7.88 54.92
C ARG A 119 -31.10 6.94 53.75
N LEU A 120 -31.99 5.97 53.96
CA LEU A 120 -32.42 5.04 52.89
C LEU A 120 -33.05 5.79 51.69
N ILE A 121 -33.72 6.91 51.95
CA ILE A 121 -34.24 7.80 50.90
C ILE A 121 -33.10 8.49 50.16
N GLN A 122 -32.08 9.02 50.84
CA GLN A 122 -30.90 9.60 50.20
C GLN A 122 -30.12 8.57 49.37
N ASP A 123 -29.88 7.38 49.92
CA ASP A 123 -29.20 6.27 49.21
C ASP A 123 -29.96 5.84 47.95
N ALA A 124 -31.30 5.87 47.98
CA ALA A 124 -32.16 5.56 46.84
C ALA A 124 -32.11 6.66 45.75
N PHE A 125 -32.13 7.94 46.14
CA PHE A 125 -32.00 9.05 45.19
C PHE A 125 -30.61 9.11 44.54
N ALA A 126 -29.53 8.84 45.29
CA ALA A 126 -28.18 8.74 44.74
C ALA A 126 -28.11 7.65 43.66
N LYS A 127 -28.53 6.42 43.99
CA LYS A 127 -28.57 5.29 43.05
C LYS A 127 -29.46 5.56 41.82
N ALA A 128 -30.60 6.24 42.00
CA ALA A 128 -31.45 6.63 40.88
C ALA A 128 -30.76 7.68 39.96
N GLY A 129 -30.00 8.62 40.53
CA GLY A 129 -29.17 9.56 39.80
C GLY A 129 -28.07 8.86 39.00
N ASP A 130 -27.32 7.96 39.64
CA ASP A 130 -26.26 7.17 39.00
C ASP A 130 -26.82 6.29 37.86
N MET A 131 -27.95 5.61 38.10
CA MET A 131 -28.65 4.83 37.08
C MET A 131 -29.14 5.69 35.91
N HIS A 132 -29.61 6.92 36.16
CA HIS A 132 -29.99 7.84 35.10
C HIS A 132 -28.77 8.31 34.30
N ALA A 133 -27.67 8.69 34.98
CA ALA A 133 -26.42 9.08 34.33
C ALA A 133 -25.84 7.95 33.46
N ALA A 134 -25.78 6.73 34.00
CA ALA A 134 -25.37 5.53 33.26
C ALA A 134 -26.27 5.25 32.05
N LYS A 135 -27.59 5.42 32.18
CA LYS A 135 -28.54 5.26 31.06
C LYS A 135 -28.36 6.32 29.97
N GLN A 136 -28.05 7.56 30.33
CA GLN A 136 -27.73 8.61 29.35
C GLN A 136 -26.37 8.38 28.68
N LEU A 137 -25.37 7.88 29.42
CA LEU A 137 -24.08 7.49 28.86
C LEU A 137 -24.22 6.33 27.86
N ALA A 138 -24.91 5.25 28.23
CA ALA A 138 -25.18 4.12 27.36
C ALA A 138 -25.97 4.53 26.11
N LYS A 139 -26.98 5.39 26.24
CA LYS A 139 -27.72 5.95 25.09
C LYS A 139 -26.82 6.80 24.18
N ARG A 140 -25.87 7.56 24.76
CA ARG A 140 -24.89 8.35 23.99
C ARG A 140 -23.93 7.44 23.24
N GLU A 141 -23.43 6.39 23.88
CA GLU A 141 -22.58 5.38 23.25
C GLU A 141 -23.33 4.65 22.12
N GLU A 142 -24.57 4.22 22.35
CA GLU A 142 -25.46 3.64 21.33
C GLU A 142 -25.67 4.60 20.14
N THR A 143 -25.88 5.88 20.42
CA THR A 143 -25.98 6.91 19.37
C THR A 143 -24.68 7.06 18.58
N LEU A 144 -23.53 7.01 19.25
CA LEU A 144 -22.22 7.08 18.63
C LEU A 144 -21.90 5.83 17.80
N ARG A 145 -22.28 4.63 18.25
CA ARG A 145 -22.17 3.38 17.47
C ARG A 145 -23.02 3.46 16.20
N HIS A 146 -24.28 3.88 16.31
CA HIS A 146 -25.19 4.05 15.16
C HIS A 146 -24.75 5.13 14.16
N ALA A 147 -23.93 6.10 14.56
CA ALA A 147 -23.36 7.09 13.65
C ALA A 147 -22.24 6.52 12.74
N ILE A 148 -21.71 5.33 13.03
CA ILE A 148 -20.63 4.71 12.25
C ILE A 148 -21.21 3.94 11.07
N ASN A 149 -20.97 4.43 9.85
CA ASN A 149 -21.15 3.61 8.65
C ASN A 149 -20.01 2.57 8.56
N HIS A 150 -20.15 1.48 9.31
CA HIS A 150 -19.12 0.44 9.46
C HIS A 150 -18.66 -0.16 8.12
N LYS A 151 -19.56 -0.25 7.12
CA LYS A 151 -19.20 -0.71 5.77
C LYS A 151 -18.30 0.28 5.05
N ALA A 152 -18.63 1.58 5.07
CA ALA A 152 -17.82 2.61 4.46
C ALA A 152 -16.47 2.79 5.18
N ALA A 153 -16.46 2.67 6.51
CA ALA A 153 -15.25 2.76 7.32
C ALA A 153 -14.27 1.60 7.07
N LEU A 154 -14.76 0.36 6.97
CA LEU A 154 -13.93 -0.79 6.57
C LEU A 154 -13.41 -0.66 5.13
N GLU A 155 -14.22 -0.20 4.19
CA GLU A 155 -13.78 0.01 2.80
C GLU A 155 -12.73 1.12 2.70
N ALA A 156 -12.88 2.23 3.45
CA ALA A 156 -11.87 3.26 3.56
C ALA A 156 -10.57 2.76 4.18
N LEU A 157 -10.63 1.85 5.17
CA LEU A 157 -9.46 1.19 5.75
C LEU A 157 -8.76 0.27 4.74
N ILE A 158 -9.52 -0.53 3.98
CA ILE A 158 -8.98 -1.38 2.90
C ILE A 158 -8.29 -0.52 1.84
N GLN A 159 -8.89 0.60 1.44
CA GLN A 159 -8.29 1.55 0.50
C GLN A 159 -7.05 2.24 1.08
N LEU A 160 -7.07 2.65 2.36
CA LEU A 160 -5.89 3.21 3.03
C LEU A 160 -4.71 2.22 3.00
N VAL A 161 -4.95 0.96 3.38
CA VAL A 161 -3.93 -0.09 3.41
C VAL A 161 -3.40 -0.40 2.01
N THR A 162 -4.29 -0.58 1.02
CA THR A 162 -3.88 -0.99 -0.34
C THR A 162 -3.29 0.16 -1.16
N VAL A 163 -3.86 1.36 -1.12
CA VAL A 163 -3.40 2.52 -1.91
C VAL A 163 -2.14 3.16 -1.32
N ARG A 164 -1.91 3.04 -0.01
CA ARG A 164 -0.66 3.48 0.64
C ARG A 164 0.36 2.36 0.88
N ASN A 165 0.04 1.13 0.44
CA ASN A 165 0.90 -0.06 0.62
C ASN A 165 1.36 -0.24 2.08
N LEU A 166 0.42 -0.15 3.02
CA LEU A 166 0.70 -0.34 4.45
C LEU A 166 0.84 -1.82 4.79
N SER A 167 1.72 -2.12 5.73
CA SER A 167 1.79 -3.44 6.35
C SER A 167 0.47 -3.80 7.06
N TYR A 168 0.03 -5.06 6.96
CA TYR A 168 -1.18 -5.54 7.63
C TYR A 168 -1.11 -5.48 9.17
N ASN A 169 0.07 -5.28 9.76
CA ASN A 169 0.19 -4.98 11.20
C ASN A 169 -0.24 -3.56 11.58
N CYS A 170 -0.73 -2.74 10.65
CA CYS A 170 -1.33 -1.44 10.97
C CYS A 170 -2.54 -1.55 11.91
N SER A 171 -3.19 -2.72 11.99
CA SER A 171 -4.23 -2.98 12.99
C SER A 171 -3.75 -2.99 14.43
N SER A 172 -2.43 -2.99 14.70
CA SER A 172 -1.86 -2.88 16.04
C SER A 172 -1.06 -1.59 16.26
N TRP A 173 -1.19 -0.57 15.39
CA TRP A 173 -0.53 0.73 15.56
C TRP A 173 -1.34 1.62 16.51
N PRO A 174 -0.82 2.02 17.69
CA PRO A 174 -1.55 2.86 18.64
C PRO A 174 -2.05 4.17 18.04
N GLU A 175 -1.33 4.73 17.07
CA GLU A 175 -1.66 5.98 16.38
C GLU A 175 -2.92 5.85 15.52
N LEU A 176 -3.15 4.70 14.90
CA LEU A 176 -4.35 4.44 14.09
C LEU A 176 -5.58 4.28 14.98
N HIS A 177 -5.43 3.57 16.10
CA HIS A 177 -6.47 3.44 17.13
C HIS A 177 -6.81 4.79 17.77
N ALA A 178 -5.79 5.57 18.15
CA ALA A 178 -5.97 6.90 18.72
C ALA A 178 -6.67 7.86 17.74
N LEU A 179 -6.32 7.82 16.45
CA LEU A 179 -6.99 8.61 15.42
C LEU A 179 -8.48 8.25 15.27
N ILE A 180 -8.81 6.96 15.27
CA ILE A 180 -10.19 6.49 15.16
C ILE A 180 -11.00 6.89 16.41
N SER A 181 -10.49 6.61 17.60
CA SER A 181 -11.14 6.95 18.87
C SER A 181 -11.28 8.46 19.11
N ALA A 182 -10.38 9.27 18.56
CA ALA A 182 -10.49 10.74 18.58
C ALA A 182 -11.59 11.28 17.67
N VAL A 183 -11.92 10.57 16.57
CA VAL A 183 -13.06 10.90 15.70
C VAL A 183 -14.37 10.36 16.26
N ASN A 184 -14.37 9.13 16.77
CA ASN A 184 -15.50 8.54 17.49
C ASN A 184 -15.00 7.49 18.51
N PRO A 185 -15.16 7.70 19.83
CA PRO A 185 -14.66 6.79 20.85
C PRO A 185 -15.44 5.47 20.95
N ALA A 186 -16.55 5.31 20.23
CA ALA A 186 -17.34 4.07 20.14
C ALA A 186 -17.06 3.29 18.83
N ALA A 187 -15.90 3.51 18.21
CA ALA A 187 -15.42 2.85 17.00
C ALA A 187 -14.19 1.95 17.28
N ASP A 188 -14.01 1.52 18.52
CA ASP A 188 -12.92 0.65 18.98
C ASP A 188 -12.99 -0.76 18.39
N ASP A 189 -14.21 -1.25 18.07
CA ASP A 189 -14.46 -2.54 17.42
C ASP A 189 -14.15 -2.55 15.91
N LEU A 190 -14.04 -1.38 15.26
CA LEU A 190 -13.82 -1.23 13.82
C LEU A 190 -12.51 -1.88 13.34
N ILE A 191 -11.47 -1.86 14.17
CA ILE A 191 -10.16 -2.46 13.86
C ILE A 191 -9.82 -3.54 14.88
N SER A 192 -10.12 -4.79 14.51
CA SER A 192 -9.70 -5.94 15.31
C SER A 192 -8.17 -6.06 15.36
N LEU A 193 -7.63 -6.04 16.59
CA LEU A 193 -6.23 -6.33 16.95
C LEU A 193 -5.75 -7.73 16.51
N SER A 194 -6.65 -8.61 16.05
CA SER A 194 -6.33 -9.95 15.58
C SER A 194 -5.37 -9.93 14.37
N HIS A 195 -4.22 -10.60 14.49
CA HIS A 195 -3.23 -10.70 13.43
C HIS A 195 -3.82 -11.42 12.20
N GLY A 196 -3.99 -10.67 11.09
CA GLY A 196 -4.63 -11.17 9.87
C GLY A 196 -6.06 -10.68 9.63
N SER A 197 -6.64 -9.87 10.53
CA SER A 197 -7.95 -9.21 10.33
C SER A 197 -7.99 -8.40 9.03
N ILE A 198 -7.00 -7.50 8.86
CA ILE A 198 -6.79 -6.69 7.66
C ILE A 198 -6.54 -7.55 6.43
N GLN A 199 -5.72 -8.60 6.54
CA GLN A 199 -5.45 -9.52 5.43
C GLN A 199 -6.74 -10.17 4.91
N LYS A 200 -7.60 -10.65 5.82
CA LYS A 200 -8.91 -11.24 5.47
C LYS A 200 -9.86 -10.23 4.82
N LEU A 201 -9.88 -8.98 5.30
CA LEU A 201 -10.64 -7.89 4.69
C LEU A 201 -10.16 -7.57 3.27
N VAL A 202 -8.84 -7.41 3.08
CA VAL A 202 -8.22 -7.15 1.77
C VAL A 202 -8.44 -8.32 0.81
N SER A 203 -8.28 -9.58 1.24
CA SER A 203 -8.55 -10.75 0.41
C SER A 203 -10.02 -10.87 -0.01
N ASN A 204 -10.96 -10.53 0.88
CA ASN A 204 -12.39 -10.51 0.55
C ASN A 204 -12.74 -9.39 -0.44
N SER A 205 -12.23 -8.17 -0.22
CA SER A 205 -12.45 -7.05 -1.15
C SER A 205 -11.80 -7.30 -2.51
N PHE A 206 -10.61 -7.92 -2.56
CA PHE A 206 -9.98 -8.37 -3.80
C PHE A 206 -10.89 -9.33 -4.59
N ARG A 207 -11.52 -10.32 -3.95
CA ARG A 207 -12.46 -11.23 -4.62
C ARG A 207 -13.65 -10.50 -5.22
N VAL A 208 -14.28 -9.59 -4.45
CA VAL A 208 -15.42 -8.78 -4.94
C VAL A 208 -15.01 -7.92 -6.14
N HIS A 209 -13.88 -7.21 -6.05
CA HIS A 209 -13.37 -6.36 -7.13
C HIS A 209 -12.92 -7.16 -8.36
N LYS A 210 -12.35 -8.36 -8.17
CA LYS A 210 -12.04 -9.31 -9.25
C LYS A 210 -13.31 -9.76 -9.97
N ASP A 211 -14.38 -10.10 -9.23
CA ASP A 211 -15.66 -10.52 -9.80
C ASP A 211 -16.41 -9.36 -10.50
N MET A 212 -16.18 -8.11 -10.08
CA MET A 212 -16.63 -6.91 -10.80
C MET A 212 -15.84 -6.70 -12.10
N LEU A 213 -14.51 -6.78 -12.05
CA LEU A 213 -13.65 -6.67 -13.23
C LEU A 213 -13.95 -7.79 -14.25
N ARG A 214 -14.10 -9.04 -13.79
CA ARG A 214 -14.48 -10.19 -14.63
C ARG A 214 -15.74 -9.89 -15.43
N ARG A 215 -16.82 -9.47 -14.77
CA ARG A 215 -18.10 -9.13 -15.43
C ARG A 215 -17.93 -7.98 -16.43
N LYS A 216 -17.13 -6.96 -16.13
CA LYS A 216 -16.86 -5.82 -17.04
C LYS A 216 -16.07 -6.23 -18.29
N LEU A 217 -15.13 -7.16 -18.17
CA LEU A 217 -14.37 -7.72 -19.29
C LEU A 217 -15.22 -8.70 -20.13
N GLN A 218 -16.19 -9.37 -19.52
CA GLN A 218 -17.15 -10.22 -20.21
C GLN A 218 -18.23 -9.41 -20.95
N SER A 219 -18.72 -8.30 -20.37
CA SER A 219 -19.80 -7.50 -20.96
C SER A 219 -19.37 -6.58 -22.10
N THR A 220 -18.10 -6.12 -22.15
CA THR A 220 -17.66 -5.22 -23.22
C THR A 220 -17.79 -5.88 -24.61
N PRO A 221 -18.37 -5.21 -25.62
CA PRO A 221 -18.47 -5.76 -26.98
C PRO A 221 -17.12 -5.74 -27.71
N TRP A 222 -16.14 -5.00 -27.19
CA TRP A 222 -14.83 -4.82 -27.81
C TRP A 222 -13.88 -5.99 -27.51
N LYS A 223 -12.88 -6.17 -28.37
CA LYS A 223 -11.77 -7.09 -28.11
C LYS A 223 -10.88 -6.57 -26.96
N LEU A 224 -10.29 -7.50 -26.22
CA LEU A 224 -9.42 -7.28 -25.08
C LEU A 224 -7.96 -7.45 -25.53
N HIS A 225 -7.12 -6.47 -25.24
CA HIS A 225 -5.71 -6.49 -25.64
C HIS A 225 -4.85 -6.82 -24.43
N LEU A 226 -4.03 -7.86 -24.54
CA LEU A 226 -3.18 -8.32 -23.45
C LEU A 226 -1.80 -7.70 -23.56
N SER A 227 -1.18 -7.44 -22.42
CA SER A 227 0.24 -7.15 -22.33
C SER A 227 0.82 -7.88 -21.13
N ALA A 228 1.80 -8.76 -21.35
CA ALA A 228 2.50 -9.43 -20.27
C ALA A 228 4.00 -9.12 -20.28
N ASP A 229 4.60 -9.21 -19.10
CA ASP A 229 6.01 -8.94 -18.85
C ASP A 229 6.58 -9.98 -17.87
N VAL A 230 7.85 -10.35 -18.06
CA VAL A 230 8.52 -11.41 -17.30
C VAL A 230 9.85 -10.91 -16.79
N TRP A 231 10.07 -11.04 -15.48
CA TRP A 231 11.33 -10.66 -14.84
C TRP A 231 11.70 -11.63 -13.73
N SER A 232 13.00 -11.72 -13.45
CA SER A 232 13.52 -12.33 -12.23
C SER A 232 13.75 -11.25 -11.17
N ALA A 233 13.20 -11.45 -9.98
CA ALA A 233 13.37 -10.55 -8.84
C ALA A 233 14.63 -10.89 -8.02
N PRO A 234 15.17 -9.97 -7.18
CA PRO A 234 16.40 -10.19 -6.42
C PRO A 234 16.38 -11.35 -5.42
N ASN A 235 15.21 -11.91 -5.13
CA ASN A 235 15.03 -13.12 -4.31
C ASN A 235 15.04 -14.42 -5.16
N HIS A 236 15.60 -14.37 -6.37
CA HIS A 236 15.73 -15.47 -7.33
C HIS A 236 14.40 -16.10 -7.78
N LYS A 237 13.28 -15.39 -7.62
CA LYS A 237 11.96 -15.80 -8.13
C LYS A 237 11.65 -15.11 -9.46
N ALA A 238 11.23 -15.89 -10.44
CA ALA A 238 10.67 -15.39 -11.70
C ALA A 238 9.20 -15.02 -11.51
N PHE A 239 8.75 -13.92 -12.11
CA PHE A 239 7.37 -13.46 -12.10
C PHE A 239 6.85 -13.19 -13.51
N LEU A 240 5.55 -13.43 -13.71
CA LEU A 240 4.79 -13.06 -14.90
C LEU A 240 3.67 -12.08 -14.47
N GLY A 241 3.75 -10.84 -14.93
CA GLY A 241 2.67 -9.86 -14.80
C GLY A 241 1.82 -9.86 -16.06
N ILE A 242 0.51 -10.12 -15.95
CA ILE A 242 -0.44 -10.07 -17.07
C ILE A 242 -1.41 -8.90 -16.86
N CYS A 243 -1.38 -7.92 -17.77
CA CYS A 243 -2.37 -6.84 -17.84
C CYS A 243 -3.31 -7.00 -19.03
N VAL A 244 -4.53 -6.47 -18.89
CA VAL A 244 -5.47 -6.24 -19.99
C VAL A 244 -5.66 -4.74 -20.22
N LYS A 245 -5.68 -4.33 -21.49
CA LYS A 245 -6.09 -3.02 -21.98
C LYS A 245 -7.41 -3.19 -22.76
N PHE A 246 -8.39 -2.34 -22.48
CA PHE A 246 -9.73 -2.41 -23.07
C PHE A 246 -10.39 -1.03 -23.13
N VAL A 247 -11.38 -0.85 -23.99
CA VAL A 247 -12.18 0.38 -24.05
C VAL A 247 -13.41 0.22 -23.14
N ASP A 248 -13.63 1.22 -22.30
CA ASP A 248 -14.85 1.36 -21.52
C ASP A 248 -16.03 1.72 -22.45
N PRO A 249 -17.14 0.97 -22.46
CA PRO A 249 -18.23 1.23 -23.39
C PRO A 249 -18.98 2.55 -23.09
N ASP A 250 -19.02 2.96 -21.82
CA ASP A 250 -19.83 4.07 -21.34
C ASP A 250 -19.02 5.38 -21.39
N ALA A 251 -17.83 5.38 -20.79
CA ALA A 251 -16.91 6.52 -20.77
C ALA A 251 -16.13 6.70 -22.08
N LYS A 252 -16.03 5.64 -22.91
CA LYS A 252 -15.24 5.60 -24.17
C LYS A 252 -13.73 5.81 -23.97
N GLU A 253 -13.26 5.62 -22.74
CA GLU A 253 -11.84 5.74 -22.36
C GLU A 253 -11.09 4.41 -22.48
N ALA A 254 -9.78 4.48 -22.71
CA ALA A 254 -8.90 3.32 -22.71
C ALA A 254 -8.45 2.97 -21.28
N LEU A 255 -9.01 1.91 -20.72
CA LEU A 255 -8.69 1.40 -19.39
C LEU A 255 -7.61 0.31 -19.46
N GLN A 256 -6.91 0.15 -18.33
CA GLN A 256 -5.97 -0.95 -18.09
C GLN A 256 -6.16 -1.51 -16.68
N ALA A 257 -6.14 -2.84 -16.54
CA ALA A 257 -6.13 -3.55 -15.27
C ALA A 257 -5.06 -4.66 -15.26
N LEU A 258 -4.52 -4.96 -14.09
CA LEU A 258 -3.68 -6.14 -13.83
C LEU A 258 -4.60 -7.34 -13.58
N LEU A 259 -4.48 -8.41 -14.38
CA LEU A 259 -5.26 -9.64 -14.22
C LEU A 259 -4.58 -10.62 -13.25
N ALA A 260 -3.25 -10.73 -13.36
CA ALA A 260 -2.42 -11.58 -12.53
C ALA A 260 -1.03 -10.97 -12.35
N LEU A 261 -0.46 -11.19 -11.17
CA LEU A 261 0.97 -11.09 -10.90
C LEU A 261 1.35 -12.40 -10.20
N SER A 262 1.77 -13.37 -11.00
CA SER A 262 2.06 -14.73 -10.54
C SER A 262 3.56 -14.95 -10.51
N GLU A 263 4.03 -15.68 -9.51
CA GLU A 263 5.32 -16.36 -9.63
C GLU A 263 5.26 -17.37 -10.79
N LEU A 264 6.39 -17.60 -11.45
CA LEU A 264 6.60 -18.69 -12.41
C LEU A 264 7.27 -19.87 -11.70
N PRO A 265 6.53 -20.71 -10.96
CA PRO A 265 7.07 -22.02 -10.60
C PRO A 265 7.29 -22.80 -11.89
N GLY A 266 8.46 -23.40 -12.06
CA GLY A 266 8.55 -24.55 -12.95
C GLY A 266 7.72 -25.63 -12.28
N LEU A 267 6.56 -25.96 -12.85
CA LEU A 267 5.58 -26.83 -12.17
C LEU A 267 6.15 -28.22 -11.86
N ASP A 268 7.22 -28.60 -12.56
CA ASP A 268 7.96 -29.86 -12.42
C ASP A 268 9.50 -29.62 -12.32
N GLY A 269 9.97 -28.40 -12.00
CA GLY A 269 11.41 -28.09 -12.03
C GLY A 269 11.81 -26.64 -11.69
N PRO A 270 13.08 -26.24 -11.92
CA PRO A 270 13.51 -24.85 -11.74
C PRO A 270 12.74 -23.90 -12.67
N GLY A 271 12.33 -22.74 -12.15
CA GLY A 271 11.48 -21.78 -12.86
C GLY A 271 12.09 -21.29 -14.17
N SER A 272 11.32 -21.37 -15.26
CA SER A 272 11.77 -21.05 -16.62
C SER A 272 11.01 -19.85 -17.20
N HIS A 273 11.73 -18.99 -17.93
CA HIS A 273 11.15 -17.92 -18.74
C HIS A 273 10.60 -18.43 -20.11
N GLY A 274 10.60 -19.75 -20.33
CA GLY A 274 10.10 -20.40 -21.54
C GLY A 274 8.59 -20.20 -21.77
N GLY A 275 8.19 -20.21 -23.05
CA GLY A 275 6.82 -19.84 -23.45
C GLY A 275 5.74 -20.82 -22.97
N ALA A 276 6.13 -22.07 -22.70
CA ALA A 276 5.24 -23.09 -22.13
C ALA A 276 4.85 -22.79 -20.68
N GLU A 277 5.79 -22.37 -19.82
CA GLU A 277 5.46 -22.03 -18.43
C GLU A 277 4.65 -20.72 -18.34
N GLN A 278 4.96 -19.75 -19.21
CA GLN A 278 4.11 -18.56 -19.38
C GLN A 278 2.70 -18.94 -19.85
N TRP A 279 2.57 -19.93 -20.72
CA TRP A 279 1.28 -20.41 -21.22
C TRP A 279 0.43 -21.06 -20.12
N LYS A 280 1.01 -21.92 -19.26
CA LYS A 280 0.30 -22.53 -18.12
C LYS A 280 -0.41 -21.46 -17.25
N LEU A 281 0.25 -20.34 -16.99
CA LEU A 281 -0.32 -19.21 -16.25
C LEU A 281 -1.33 -18.40 -17.09
N LEU A 282 -1.03 -18.10 -18.35
CA LEU A 282 -1.92 -17.32 -19.22
C LEU A 282 -3.25 -18.03 -19.49
N GLN A 283 -3.21 -19.34 -19.77
CA GLN A 283 -4.41 -20.16 -19.97
C GLN A 283 -5.33 -20.09 -18.74
N HIS A 284 -4.77 -20.32 -17.54
CA HIS A 284 -5.53 -20.25 -16.30
C HIS A 284 -6.20 -18.88 -16.09
N VAL A 285 -5.51 -17.78 -16.42
CA VAL A 285 -6.10 -16.43 -16.36
C VAL A 285 -7.21 -16.22 -17.40
N LEU A 286 -7.07 -16.74 -18.61
CA LEU A 286 -8.10 -16.65 -19.66
C LEU A 286 -9.36 -17.47 -19.32
N GLU A 287 -9.20 -18.58 -18.59
CA GLU A 287 -10.27 -19.45 -18.11
C GLU A 287 -10.94 -18.89 -16.84
N ASP A 288 -10.18 -18.48 -15.83
CA ASP A 288 -10.67 -17.89 -14.58
C ASP A 288 -11.44 -16.59 -14.82
N TYR A 289 -10.98 -15.71 -15.72
CA TYR A 289 -11.77 -14.55 -16.14
C TYR A 289 -12.82 -14.90 -17.21
N ASN A 290 -12.75 -16.07 -17.84
CA ASN A 290 -13.56 -16.52 -18.99
C ASN A 290 -13.66 -15.44 -20.09
N ILE A 291 -12.50 -15.09 -20.66
CA ILE A 291 -12.31 -14.00 -21.64
C ILE A 291 -11.56 -14.42 -22.91
N TRP A 292 -11.22 -15.71 -23.06
CA TRP A 292 -10.47 -16.27 -24.19
C TRP A 292 -11.03 -15.85 -25.57
N ASN A 293 -12.34 -15.91 -25.78
CA ASN A 293 -12.99 -15.53 -27.04
C ASN A 293 -12.86 -14.02 -27.39
N LYS A 294 -12.50 -13.17 -26.42
CA LYS A 294 -12.34 -11.73 -26.61
C LYS A 294 -10.90 -11.29 -26.85
N VAL A 295 -9.90 -12.17 -26.81
CA VAL A 295 -8.49 -11.77 -27.04
C VAL A 295 -8.32 -11.16 -28.45
N GLY A 296 -7.72 -9.96 -28.51
CA GLY A 296 -7.58 -9.15 -29.72
C GLY A 296 -6.14 -9.02 -30.22
N PHE A 297 -5.21 -8.64 -29.34
CA PHE A 297 -3.78 -8.55 -29.61
C PHE A 297 -3.01 -8.93 -28.35
N TYR A 298 -1.83 -9.53 -28.51
CA TYR A 298 -0.93 -9.86 -27.40
C TYR A 298 0.38 -9.05 -27.52
N THR A 299 0.69 -8.31 -26.46
CA THR A 299 1.92 -7.53 -26.31
C THR A 299 2.86 -8.23 -25.33
N GLY A 300 4.13 -8.33 -25.70
CA GLY A 300 5.17 -8.87 -24.82
C GLY A 300 6.53 -8.38 -25.29
N ASP A 301 7.56 -8.62 -24.47
CA ASP A 301 8.95 -8.39 -24.82
C ASP A 301 9.35 -9.15 -26.11
N ASN A 302 10.53 -8.89 -26.66
CA ASN A 302 10.89 -9.40 -27.99
C ASN A 302 11.57 -10.77 -27.98
N HIS A 303 11.61 -11.45 -26.83
CA HIS A 303 12.18 -12.78 -26.64
C HIS A 303 11.34 -13.86 -27.32
N GLY A 304 11.99 -14.85 -27.95
CA GLY A 304 11.32 -15.90 -28.75
C GLY A 304 10.24 -16.68 -27.98
N SER A 305 10.36 -16.79 -26.65
CA SER A 305 9.32 -17.40 -25.81
C SER A 305 7.96 -16.71 -25.90
N ASN A 306 7.89 -15.40 -26.17
CA ASN A 306 6.64 -14.69 -26.41
C ASN A 306 6.01 -15.05 -27.78
N ASP A 307 6.83 -15.40 -28.77
CA ASP A 307 6.36 -15.85 -30.09
C ASP A 307 5.95 -17.35 -30.05
N LYS A 308 6.52 -18.13 -29.13
CA LYS A 308 6.05 -19.49 -28.76
C LYS A 308 4.75 -19.46 -27.96
N LEU A 309 4.64 -18.55 -26.99
CA LEU A 309 3.42 -18.29 -26.24
C LEU A 309 2.24 -17.90 -27.14
N CYS A 310 2.49 -17.07 -28.17
CA CYS A 310 1.44 -16.70 -29.14
C CYS A 310 0.94 -17.88 -29.97
N ARG A 311 1.80 -18.87 -30.31
CA ARG A 311 1.35 -20.06 -31.04
C ARG A 311 0.59 -21.04 -30.14
N LEU A 312 0.98 -21.18 -28.87
CA LEU A 312 0.20 -21.93 -27.88
C LEU A 312 -1.20 -21.31 -27.68
N LEU A 313 -1.27 -19.98 -27.58
CA LEU A 313 -2.53 -19.23 -27.53
C LEU A 313 -3.37 -19.39 -28.80
N ALA A 314 -2.75 -19.33 -29.98
CA ALA A 314 -3.44 -19.54 -31.26
C ALA A 314 -4.05 -20.95 -31.35
N ASN A 315 -3.28 -22.00 -31.03
CA ASN A 315 -3.76 -23.38 -31.03
C ASN A 315 -4.95 -23.56 -30.07
N TYR A 316 -4.82 -23.08 -28.82
CA TYR A 316 -5.90 -23.13 -27.84
C TYR A 316 -7.15 -22.39 -28.31
N LEU A 317 -7.03 -21.22 -28.93
CA LEU A 317 -8.18 -20.48 -29.45
C LEU A 317 -8.81 -21.20 -30.65
N GLN A 318 -8.00 -21.79 -31.54
CA GLN A 318 -8.45 -22.58 -32.68
C GLN A 318 -9.23 -23.83 -32.23
N GLU A 319 -8.76 -24.54 -31.20
CA GLU A 319 -9.47 -25.66 -30.55
C GLU A 319 -10.83 -25.24 -29.96
N LYS A 320 -10.97 -23.98 -29.53
CA LYS A 320 -12.23 -23.39 -29.06
C LYS A 320 -13.06 -22.73 -30.20
N GLY A 321 -12.67 -22.89 -31.46
CA GLY A 321 -13.37 -22.35 -32.62
C GLY A 321 -13.19 -20.84 -32.85
N VAL A 322 -12.09 -20.25 -32.36
CA VAL A 322 -11.78 -18.81 -32.48
C VAL A 322 -10.53 -18.61 -33.33
N ASP A 323 -10.70 -18.05 -34.53
CA ASP A 323 -9.58 -17.60 -35.37
C ASP A 323 -8.72 -16.54 -34.66
N TRP A 324 -7.43 -16.85 -34.49
CA TRP A 324 -6.44 -15.97 -33.89
C TRP A 324 -5.04 -16.27 -34.43
N GLU A 325 -4.71 -15.73 -35.61
CA GLU A 325 -3.39 -15.95 -36.24
C GLU A 325 -2.23 -15.30 -35.46
N ALA A 326 -1.37 -16.15 -34.88
CA ALA A 326 -0.30 -15.80 -33.94
C ALA A 326 0.58 -14.64 -34.39
N LYS A 327 1.05 -14.61 -35.65
CA LYS A 327 1.92 -13.54 -36.15
C LYS A 327 1.18 -12.21 -36.27
N THR A 328 0.00 -12.21 -36.88
CA THR A 328 -0.75 -10.97 -37.09
C THR A 328 -1.27 -10.35 -35.78
N ARG A 329 -1.47 -11.17 -34.75
CA ARG A 329 -1.95 -10.74 -33.43
C ARG A 329 -0.85 -10.41 -32.43
N ARG A 330 0.42 -10.56 -32.81
CA ARG A 330 1.61 -10.22 -32.02
C ARG A 330 1.95 -8.74 -32.10
N ILE A 331 2.17 -8.11 -30.94
CA ILE A 331 2.69 -6.74 -30.83
C ILE A 331 4.03 -6.79 -30.06
N ARG A 332 5.12 -6.46 -30.77
CA ARG A 332 6.49 -6.43 -30.22
C ARG A 332 6.69 -5.17 -29.36
N CYS A 333 7.36 -5.31 -28.22
CA CYS A 333 7.52 -4.24 -27.23
C CYS A 333 8.48 -3.15 -27.74
N HIS A 334 7.93 -1.97 -28.06
CA HIS A 334 8.71 -0.88 -28.66
C HIS A 334 9.87 -0.39 -27.77
N GLY A 335 9.67 -0.26 -26.45
CA GLY A 335 10.77 0.12 -25.54
C GLY A 335 11.91 -0.90 -25.52
N HIS A 336 11.58 -2.19 -25.66
CA HIS A 336 12.57 -3.27 -25.78
C HIS A 336 13.30 -3.21 -27.14
N ILE A 337 12.62 -2.86 -28.25
CA ILE A 337 13.27 -2.59 -29.55
C ILE A 337 14.30 -1.46 -29.42
N VAL A 338 13.90 -0.34 -28.81
CA VAL A 338 14.75 0.83 -28.60
C VAL A 338 15.95 0.51 -27.71
N ASN A 339 15.76 -0.29 -26.64
CA ASN A 339 16.86 -0.77 -25.82
C ASN A 339 17.84 -1.64 -26.62
N LEU A 340 17.37 -2.66 -27.36
CA LEU A 340 18.24 -3.55 -28.13
C LEU A 340 19.09 -2.77 -29.15
N ALA A 341 18.49 -1.78 -29.83
CA ALA A 341 19.22 -0.90 -30.75
C ALA A 341 20.30 -0.04 -30.04
N VAL A 342 20.08 0.35 -28.77
CA VAL A 342 21.05 1.05 -27.92
C VAL A 342 22.15 0.12 -27.41
N GLN A 343 21.82 -1.11 -26.99
CA GLN A 343 22.82 -2.13 -26.62
C GLN A 343 23.73 -2.45 -27.81
N ALA A 344 23.15 -2.63 -29.01
CA ALA A 344 23.88 -2.84 -30.26
C ALA A 344 24.83 -1.69 -30.60
N PHE A 345 24.44 -0.44 -30.34
CA PHE A 345 25.31 0.73 -30.51
C PHE A 345 26.48 0.75 -29.52
N LEU A 346 26.23 0.41 -28.26
CA LEU A 346 27.20 0.54 -27.17
C LEU A 346 28.23 -0.59 -27.09
N PHE A 347 27.90 -1.79 -27.60
CA PHE A 347 28.67 -3.01 -27.29
C PHE A 347 29.00 -3.92 -28.48
N ILE A 348 28.54 -3.63 -29.71
CA ILE A 348 28.84 -4.47 -30.88
C ILE A 348 29.73 -3.74 -31.89
N ASP A 349 30.86 -4.37 -32.19
CA ASP A 349 31.98 -3.78 -32.94
C ASP A 349 31.73 -3.64 -34.46
N SER A 350 30.77 -4.39 -35.03
CA SER A 350 30.45 -4.35 -36.46
C SER A 350 28.99 -4.71 -36.79
N LYS A 351 28.56 -4.32 -37.99
CA LYS A 351 27.24 -4.68 -38.53
C LYS A 351 27.13 -6.19 -38.77
N GLU A 352 28.25 -6.83 -39.08
CA GLU A 352 28.38 -8.25 -39.37
C GLU A 352 28.30 -9.06 -38.09
N ALA A 353 28.92 -8.61 -37.00
CA ALA A 353 28.73 -9.18 -35.66
C ALA A 353 27.30 -9.01 -35.15
N ALA A 354 26.68 -7.85 -35.41
CA ALA A 354 25.26 -7.64 -35.10
C ALA A 354 24.38 -8.62 -35.89
N ARG A 355 24.60 -8.79 -37.20
CA ARG A 355 23.87 -9.73 -38.06
C ARG A 355 24.06 -11.19 -37.65
N ALA A 356 25.30 -11.64 -37.42
CA ALA A 356 25.56 -12.99 -36.94
C ALA A 356 24.89 -13.25 -35.58
N ALA A 357 24.79 -12.24 -34.71
CA ALA A 357 23.96 -12.33 -33.52
C ALA A 357 22.45 -12.41 -33.85
N LEU A 358 21.93 -11.58 -34.77
CA LEU A 358 20.51 -11.64 -35.19
C LEU A 358 20.12 -12.99 -35.80
N GLU A 359 20.99 -13.56 -36.63
CA GLU A 359 20.81 -14.78 -37.42
C GLU A 359 20.93 -16.03 -36.53
N HIS A 360 21.98 -16.13 -35.71
CA HIS A 360 22.11 -17.25 -34.77
C HIS A 360 20.96 -17.37 -33.77
N ILE A 361 20.25 -16.27 -33.46
CA ILE A 361 19.07 -16.31 -32.58
C ILE A 361 17.80 -16.71 -33.36
N GLU A 362 17.76 -16.52 -34.68
CA GLU A 362 16.70 -17.08 -35.54
C GLU A 362 16.87 -18.60 -35.71
N ASP A 363 18.12 -19.09 -35.83
CA ASP A 363 18.43 -20.52 -35.95
C ASP A 363 18.21 -21.31 -34.64
N THR A 364 18.42 -20.71 -33.46
CA THR A 364 18.20 -21.39 -32.17
C THR A 364 16.72 -21.40 -31.75
N ASP A 365 15.94 -22.26 -32.43
CA ASP A 365 14.61 -22.78 -32.06
C ASP A 365 13.78 -21.92 -31.09
N GLU A 366 13.07 -20.94 -31.65
CA GLU A 366 11.86 -20.34 -31.09
C GLU A 366 11.97 -19.74 -29.67
N SER A 367 13.18 -19.40 -29.21
CA SER A 367 13.41 -19.01 -27.82
C SER A 367 14.54 -17.96 -27.64
N ALA A 368 14.64 -17.41 -26.43
CA ALA A 368 15.77 -16.60 -25.92
C ALA A 368 16.05 -15.17 -26.45
N PHE A 369 15.50 -14.68 -27.58
CA PHE A 369 16.01 -13.42 -28.20
C PHE A 369 16.28 -12.21 -27.29
N GLY A 370 15.40 -11.87 -26.35
CA GLY A 370 15.52 -10.64 -25.53
C GLY A 370 16.69 -10.67 -24.53
N THR A 371 16.94 -11.84 -23.93
CA THR A 371 18.11 -12.05 -23.07
C THR A 371 19.34 -12.37 -23.89
N ASP A 372 19.29 -13.31 -24.83
CA ASP A 372 20.47 -13.81 -25.54
C ASP A 372 21.32 -12.70 -26.18
N PHE A 373 20.71 -11.74 -26.87
CA PHE A 373 21.44 -10.59 -27.41
C PHE A 373 22.17 -9.77 -26.33
N SER A 374 21.51 -9.54 -25.18
CA SER A 374 22.10 -8.84 -24.04
C SER A 374 23.12 -9.70 -23.27
N GLU A 375 23.01 -11.02 -23.36
CA GLU A 375 23.85 -11.98 -22.65
C GLU A 375 25.13 -12.32 -23.43
N ARG A 376 25.10 -12.34 -24.76
CA ARG A 376 26.30 -12.35 -25.61
C ARG A 376 27.19 -11.11 -25.39
N ILE A 377 26.60 -9.99 -24.95
CA ILE A 377 27.29 -8.76 -24.56
C ILE A 377 27.94 -8.84 -23.16
N LYS A 378 27.40 -9.65 -22.22
CA LYS A 378 27.95 -9.75 -20.85
C LYS A 378 29.43 -10.21 -20.81
N PRO A 379 29.86 -11.25 -21.56
CA PRO A 379 31.27 -11.64 -21.66
C PRO A 379 32.22 -10.53 -22.11
N GLN A 380 31.83 -9.68 -23.07
CA GLN A 380 32.69 -8.58 -23.54
C GLN A 380 33.00 -7.58 -22.42
N ARG A 381 32.01 -7.28 -21.56
CA ARG A 381 32.18 -6.43 -20.37
C ARG A 381 33.03 -7.10 -19.29
N ALA A 382 32.83 -8.41 -19.08
CA ALA A 382 33.62 -9.21 -18.13
C ALA A 382 35.11 -9.31 -18.49
N GLN A 383 35.47 -9.10 -19.77
CA GLN A 383 36.87 -9.00 -20.22
C GLN A 383 37.55 -7.66 -19.88
N GLY A 384 36.87 -6.76 -19.17
CA GLY A 384 37.41 -5.54 -18.57
C GLY A 384 36.82 -4.27 -19.20
N TRP A 385 36.14 -3.46 -18.39
CA TRP A 385 35.39 -2.27 -18.83
C TRP A 385 36.15 -1.33 -19.76
N ARG A 386 37.46 -1.13 -19.54
CA ARG A 386 38.33 -0.25 -20.36
C ARG A 386 38.38 -0.64 -21.85
N ARG A 387 37.97 -1.86 -22.23
CA ARG A 387 37.78 -2.26 -23.64
C ARG A 387 36.71 -1.44 -24.37
N LEU A 388 35.73 -0.89 -23.64
CA LEU A 388 34.73 0.04 -24.16
C LEU A 388 35.28 1.47 -24.35
N GLY A 389 36.59 1.67 -24.20
CA GLY A 389 37.25 2.98 -24.31
C GLY A 389 36.65 4.00 -23.34
N PRO A 390 36.27 5.21 -23.80
CA PRO A 390 35.74 6.27 -22.94
C PRO A 390 34.52 5.87 -22.10
N LEU A 391 33.66 4.99 -22.62
CA LEU A 391 32.49 4.48 -21.88
C LEU A 391 32.90 3.68 -20.64
N GLY A 392 33.91 2.82 -20.80
CA GLY A 392 34.47 2.03 -19.71
C GLY A 392 35.16 2.88 -18.65
N LYS A 393 35.89 3.92 -19.08
CA LYS A 393 36.49 4.90 -18.18
C LYS A 393 35.44 5.63 -17.34
N VAL A 394 34.33 6.07 -17.95
CA VAL A 394 33.21 6.72 -17.24
C VAL A 394 32.54 5.78 -16.23
N HIS A 395 32.39 4.49 -16.57
CA HIS A 395 31.93 3.47 -15.61
C HIS A 395 32.88 3.38 -14.41
N ASN A 396 34.18 3.15 -14.65
CA ASN A 396 35.20 3.00 -13.61
C ASN A 396 35.30 4.24 -12.69
N ILE A 397 35.28 5.45 -13.25
CA ILE A 397 35.24 6.71 -12.48
C ILE A 397 34.01 6.75 -11.55
N SER A 398 32.84 6.31 -12.02
CA SER A 398 31.63 6.29 -11.20
C SER A 398 31.65 5.19 -10.12
N ILE A 399 32.17 4.00 -10.44
CA ILE A 399 32.40 2.93 -9.45
C ILE A 399 33.34 3.42 -8.35
N HIS A 400 34.52 3.94 -8.70
CA HIS A 400 35.48 4.51 -7.76
C HIS A 400 34.84 5.59 -6.88
N MET A 401 34.04 6.49 -7.45
CA MET A 401 33.30 7.51 -6.71
C MET A 401 32.31 6.94 -5.68
N ARG A 402 31.79 5.72 -5.91
CA ARG A 402 30.67 5.12 -5.15
C ARG A 402 31.09 4.06 -4.13
N GLU A 403 32.25 3.43 -4.32
CA GLU A 403 32.83 2.47 -3.38
C GLU A 403 33.22 3.06 -2.01
N ASN A 404 33.22 4.39 -1.87
CA ASN A 404 33.70 5.06 -0.67
C ASN A 404 32.83 6.28 -0.33
N ASP A 405 32.23 6.28 0.86
CA ASP A 405 31.31 7.33 1.30
C ASP A 405 31.94 8.73 1.34
N TYR A 406 33.24 8.86 1.63
CA TYR A 406 33.92 10.15 1.57
C TYR A 406 34.05 10.63 0.12
N ARG A 407 34.50 9.78 -0.81
CA ARG A 407 34.60 10.11 -2.25
C ARG A 407 33.22 10.51 -2.83
N TRP A 408 32.17 9.76 -2.48
CA TRP A 408 30.78 10.02 -2.87
C TRP A 408 30.25 11.34 -2.30
N ASN A 409 30.35 11.53 -0.98
CA ASN A 409 29.80 12.72 -0.33
C ASN A 409 30.58 13.99 -0.65
N GLU A 410 31.90 13.94 -0.87
CA GLU A 410 32.66 15.11 -1.32
C GLU A 410 32.22 15.55 -2.72
N PHE A 411 32.15 14.61 -3.69
CA PHE A 411 31.69 14.95 -5.04
C PHE A 411 30.27 15.50 -5.01
N LYS A 412 29.33 14.81 -4.35
CA LYS A 412 27.93 15.24 -4.20
C LYS A 412 27.80 16.60 -3.50
N LYS A 413 28.65 16.92 -2.53
CA LYS A 413 28.67 18.24 -1.85
C LYS A 413 29.15 19.37 -2.76
N ARG A 414 30.02 19.09 -3.74
CA ARG A 414 30.51 20.06 -4.73
C ARG A 414 29.55 20.30 -5.91
N THR A 415 28.78 19.28 -6.29
CA THR A 415 27.93 19.29 -7.50
C THR A 415 26.42 19.34 -7.23
N GLY A 416 25.98 19.07 -6.00
CA GLY A 416 24.58 18.80 -5.65
C GLY A 416 24.07 17.42 -6.12
N ARG A 417 24.76 16.76 -7.06
CA ARG A 417 24.32 15.51 -7.71
C ARG A 417 25.52 14.63 -8.07
N SER A 418 25.50 13.38 -7.62
CA SER A 418 26.49 12.37 -7.96
C SER A 418 26.21 11.67 -9.31
N LEU A 419 27.22 10.99 -9.83
CA LEU A 419 27.10 10.20 -11.06
C LEU A 419 26.18 8.98 -10.85
N GLY A 420 25.45 8.62 -11.92
CA GLY A 420 24.67 7.40 -11.98
C GLY A 420 25.53 6.15 -12.07
N LEU A 421 24.90 4.99 -12.18
CA LEU A 421 25.53 3.79 -12.73
C LEU A 421 24.67 3.31 -13.89
N ASP A 422 25.33 2.72 -14.88
CA ASP A 422 24.69 1.82 -15.82
C ASP A 422 24.07 0.60 -15.09
N ASN A 423 23.03 0.04 -15.70
CA ASN A 423 22.27 -1.07 -15.17
C ASN A 423 21.44 -1.71 -16.30
N ASP A 424 21.65 -3.00 -16.54
CA ASP A 424 21.01 -3.76 -17.63
C ASP A 424 19.47 -3.79 -17.54
N THR A 425 18.92 -3.79 -16.33
CA THR A 425 17.46 -3.75 -16.09
C THR A 425 16.86 -2.35 -16.28
N ARG A 426 17.68 -1.34 -16.61
CA ARG A 426 17.26 0.06 -16.79
C ARG A 426 17.79 0.59 -18.12
N TRP A 427 17.02 0.41 -19.19
CA TRP A 427 17.38 0.72 -20.59
C TRP A 427 18.04 2.10 -20.80
N ASN A 428 17.60 3.12 -20.06
CA ASN A 428 18.10 4.49 -20.17
C ASN A 428 19.39 4.79 -19.35
N SER A 429 19.93 3.82 -18.62
CA SER A 429 20.97 4.03 -17.60
C SER A 429 22.28 4.59 -18.16
N TRP A 430 22.80 4.04 -19.27
CA TRP A 430 23.98 4.54 -19.97
C TRP A 430 23.83 5.98 -20.45
N PHE A 431 22.69 6.32 -21.04
CA PHE A 431 22.43 7.71 -21.46
C PHE A 431 22.40 8.66 -20.25
N LEU A 432 21.74 8.27 -19.16
CA LEU A 432 21.65 9.10 -17.94
C LEU A 432 23.01 9.25 -17.23
N LEU A 433 23.87 8.23 -17.26
CA LEU A 433 25.26 8.33 -16.81
C LEU A 433 26.04 9.32 -17.68
N LEU A 434 26.07 9.12 -19.00
CA LEU A 434 26.77 10.00 -19.96
C LEU A 434 26.31 11.46 -19.85
N ASP A 435 25.00 11.70 -19.84
CA ASP A 435 24.42 13.04 -19.75
C ASP A 435 24.78 13.71 -18.41
N THR A 436 24.76 12.98 -17.29
CA THR A 436 25.21 13.51 -15.98
C THR A 436 26.72 13.82 -15.98
N THR A 437 27.53 12.93 -16.57
CA THR A 437 29.00 13.08 -16.65
C THR A 437 29.41 14.28 -17.49
N LEU A 438 28.77 14.50 -18.64
CA LEU A 438 29.02 15.65 -19.52
C LEU A 438 28.51 16.96 -18.90
N ASN A 439 27.31 16.97 -18.32
CA ASN A 439 26.78 18.15 -17.61
C ASN A 439 27.61 18.53 -16.37
N LEU A 440 28.44 17.62 -15.85
CA LEU A 440 29.35 17.85 -14.73
C LEU A 440 30.84 17.78 -15.14
N GLN A 441 31.18 17.93 -16.42
CA GLN A 441 32.53 17.68 -16.95
C GLN A 441 33.65 18.30 -16.10
N SER A 442 33.56 19.60 -15.78
CA SER A 442 34.59 20.30 -14.98
C SER A 442 34.79 19.71 -13.57
N TYR A 443 33.74 19.18 -12.96
CA TYR A 443 33.81 18.48 -11.68
C TYR A 443 34.36 17.06 -11.83
N VAL A 444 34.05 16.36 -12.93
CA VAL A 444 34.60 15.03 -13.22
C VAL A 444 36.09 15.13 -13.60
N GLU A 445 36.51 16.18 -14.29
CA GLU A 445 37.92 16.54 -14.49
C GLU A 445 38.63 16.86 -13.16
N TRP A 446 38.03 17.69 -12.29
CA TRP A 446 38.57 17.93 -10.95
C TRP A 446 38.73 16.62 -10.17
N TYR A 447 37.75 15.72 -10.25
CA TYR A 447 37.76 14.44 -9.55
C TYR A 447 38.89 13.53 -10.05
N GLN A 448 39.05 13.39 -11.37
CA GLN A 448 40.17 12.65 -11.98
C GLN A 448 41.54 13.27 -11.64
N LYS A 449 41.64 14.60 -11.59
CA LYS A 449 42.86 15.31 -11.19
C LYS A 449 43.20 15.10 -9.70
N LYS A 450 42.18 15.03 -8.82
CA LYS A 450 42.38 14.75 -7.38
C LYS A 450 42.77 13.30 -7.11
N TYR A 451 42.10 12.34 -7.74
CA TYR A 451 42.31 10.90 -7.56
C TYR A 451 43.18 10.29 -8.68
N TYR A 452 44.14 11.05 -9.20
CA TYR A 452 44.91 10.68 -10.38
C TYR A 452 45.73 9.39 -10.22
N GLN A 453 46.19 9.08 -9.01
CA GLN A 453 46.93 7.83 -8.76
C GLN A 453 46.03 6.59 -8.89
N ASP A 454 44.79 6.70 -8.43
CA ASP A 454 43.79 5.62 -8.49
C ASP A 454 43.16 5.50 -9.89
N LEU A 455 42.98 6.63 -10.58
CA LEU A 455 42.26 6.75 -11.85
C LEU A 455 43.17 6.95 -13.07
N ARG A 456 44.48 6.71 -12.96
CA ARG A 456 45.47 6.98 -14.04
C ARG A 456 45.08 6.36 -15.39
N ASP A 457 44.68 5.09 -15.36
CA ASP A 457 44.28 4.33 -16.55
C ASP A 457 42.88 4.72 -17.07
N ASP A 458 42.07 5.34 -16.21
CA ASP A 458 40.70 5.77 -16.50
C ASP A 458 40.61 7.28 -16.81
N TYR A 459 41.73 7.98 -16.86
CA TYR A 459 41.78 9.41 -17.14
C TYR A 459 41.30 9.71 -18.57
N LEU A 460 40.27 10.55 -18.69
CA LEU A 460 39.64 10.96 -19.94
C LEU A 460 40.41 12.11 -20.61
N THR A 461 40.93 11.87 -21.81
CA THR A 461 41.56 12.91 -22.64
C THR A 461 40.51 13.84 -23.29
N PRO A 462 40.91 15.02 -23.82
CA PRO A 462 39.97 15.90 -24.54
C PRO A 462 39.26 15.23 -25.74
N ASP A 463 39.94 14.33 -26.45
CA ASP A 463 39.35 13.57 -27.56
C ASP A 463 38.34 12.53 -27.07
N GLU A 464 38.59 11.92 -25.91
CA GLU A 464 37.65 10.99 -25.28
C GLU A 464 36.40 11.72 -24.77
N TRP A 465 36.54 12.93 -24.21
CA TRP A 465 35.41 13.81 -23.90
C TRP A 465 34.59 14.17 -25.15
N SER A 466 35.25 14.45 -26.27
CA SER A 466 34.60 14.71 -27.57
C SER A 466 33.81 13.49 -28.08
N ALA A 467 34.41 12.29 -27.99
CA ALA A 467 33.75 11.03 -28.33
C ALA A 467 32.55 10.71 -27.42
N LEU A 468 32.65 10.96 -26.11
CA LEU A 468 31.52 10.85 -25.17
C LEU A 468 30.38 11.82 -25.55
N GLY A 469 30.72 13.05 -25.96
CA GLY A 469 29.76 14.04 -26.46
C GLY A 469 29.00 13.57 -27.70
N GLU A 470 29.70 13.00 -28.70
CA GLU A 470 29.05 12.41 -29.88
C GLU A 470 28.19 11.20 -29.54
N THR A 471 28.67 10.32 -28.66
CA THR A 471 27.95 9.14 -28.15
C THR A 471 26.64 9.54 -27.49
N ARG A 472 26.68 10.51 -26.57
CA ARG A 472 25.50 11.08 -25.90
C ARG A 472 24.55 11.78 -26.88
N ALA A 473 25.07 12.48 -27.88
CA ALA A 473 24.26 13.11 -28.93
C ALA A 473 23.54 12.07 -29.82
N PHE A 474 24.19 10.95 -30.14
CA PHE A 474 23.53 9.85 -30.86
C PHE A 474 22.44 9.16 -30.02
N LEU A 475 22.65 8.99 -28.72
CA LEU A 475 21.71 8.29 -27.83
C LEU A 475 20.51 9.13 -27.37
N GLN A 476 20.58 10.47 -27.45
CA GLN A 476 19.51 11.36 -26.97
C GLN A 476 18.11 11.08 -27.56
N PRO A 477 17.93 10.81 -28.87
CA PRO A 477 16.62 10.50 -29.43
C PRO A 477 16.05 9.18 -28.92
N PHE A 478 16.89 8.16 -28.72
CA PHE A 478 16.47 6.85 -28.18
C PHE A 478 15.91 7.02 -26.77
N TRP A 479 16.66 7.68 -25.87
CA TRP A 479 16.19 8.02 -24.53
C TRP A 479 14.84 8.76 -24.56
N LYS A 480 14.72 9.77 -25.44
CA LYS A 480 13.49 10.57 -25.50
C LYS A 480 12.30 9.77 -26.04
N ILE A 481 12.54 8.82 -26.93
CA ILE A 481 11.52 7.93 -27.48
C ILE A 481 11.09 6.89 -26.44
N THR A 482 12.00 6.32 -25.65
CA THR A 482 11.66 5.47 -24.50
C THR A 482 10.72 6.22 -23.56
N GLN A 483 11.05 7.45 -23.15
CA GLN A 483 10.16 8.28 -22.32
C GLN A 483 8.77 8.57 -22.93
N LEU A 484 8.66 8.60 -24.26
CA LEU A 484 7.40 8.86 -24.97
C LEU A 484 6.55 7.58 -25.16
N THR A 485 7.12 6.40 -24.89
CA THR A 485 6.52 5.08 -25.20
C THR A 485 6.53 4.11 -24.02
N GLU A 486 7.06 4.51 -22.86
CA GLU A 486 6.94 3.79 -21.58
C GLU A 486 5.68 4.21 -20.80
N GLY A 487 5.26 3.38 -19.84
CA GLY A 487 4.18 3.68 -18.90
C GLY A 487 2.74 3.45 -19.41
N ARG A 488 1.77 3.67 -18.51
CA ARG A 488 0.34 3.31 -18.69
C ARG A 488 -0.29 3.95 -19.94
N TYR A 489 0.05 5.20 -20.21
CA TYR A 489 -0.53 6.01 -21.31
C TYR A 489 0.21 5.87 -22.65
N ALA A 490 1.12 4.89 -22.77
CA ALA A 490 1.74 4.54 -24.04
C ALA A 490 0.76 3.82 -24.97
N THR A 491 0.66 4.33 -26.19
CA THR A 491 -0.30 3.93 -27.24
C THR A 491 0.43 3.51 -28.51
N LEU A 492 -0.13 2.52 -29.24
CA LEU A 492 0.53 1.88 -30.39
C LEU A 492 0.82 2.84 -31.56
N ASP A 493 0.04 3.91 -31.68
CA ASP A 493 0.21 4.94 -32.72
C ASP A 493 1.58 5.62 -32.67
N ARG A 494 2.23 5.61 -31.50
CA ARG A 494 3.54 6.22 -31.29
C ARG A 494 4.64 5.38 -31.91
N SER A 495 4.52 4.05 -31.93
CA SER A 495 5.63 3.13 -32.24
C SER A 495 6.21 3.30 -33.64
N LEU A 496 5.37 3.28 -34.69
CA LEU A 496 5.86 3.54 -36.06
C LEU A 496 6.30 5.01 -36.25
N PHE A 497 5.61 5.95 -35.60
CA PHE A 497 5.96 7.37 -35.68
C PHE A 497 7.35 7.66 -35.07
N THR A 498 7.70 7.02 -33.95
CA THR A 498 9.03 7.14 -33.34
C THR A 498 10.08 6.33 -34.09
N MET A 499 9.71 5.20 -34.71
CA MET A 499 10.58 4.49 -35.67
C MET A 499 10.94 5.36 -36.89
N ASP A 500 9.99 6.07 -37.50
CA ASP A 500 10.27 7.01 -38.60
C ASP A 500 11.29 8.10 -38.19
N VAL A 501 11.18 8.60 -36.95
CA VAL A 501 12.12 9.58 -36.38
C VAL A 501 13.51 8.96 -36.19
N LEU A 502 13.61 7.72 -35.70
CA LEU A 502 14.88 7.00 -35.60
C LEU A 502 15.48 6.72 -36.97
N HIS A 503 14.69 6.28 -37.96
CA HIS A 503 15.17 6.06 -39.32
C HIS A 503 15.83 7.32 -39.90
N LYS A 504 15.22 8.50 -39.70
CA LYS A 504 15.83 9.78 -40.10
C LYS A 504 17.12 10.08 -39.32
N HIS A 505 17.14 9.84 -38.00
CA HIS A 505 18.31 10.03 -37.15
C HIS A 505 19.50 9.15 -37.58
N TYR A 506 19.26 7.86 -37.87
CA TYR A 506 20.26 6.96 -38.44
C TYR A 506 20.80 7.47 -39.78
N THR A 507 19.93 7.91 -40.70
CA THR A 507 20.35 8.49 -41.99
C THR A 507 21.29 9.69 -41.79
N GLN A 508 20.97 10.58 -40.84
CA GLN A 508 21.80 11.73 -40.50
C GLN A 508 23.11 11.32 -39.81
N ALA A 509 23.10 10.30 -38.95
CA ALA A 509 24.29 9.76 -38.30
C ALA A 509 25.27 9.12 -39.31
N PHE A 510 24.77 8.34 -40.27
CA PHE A 510 25.59 7.76 -41.35
C PHE A 510 26.22 8.81 -42.26
N GLN A 511 25.61 9.99 -42.41
CA GLN A 511 26.18 11.12 -43.13
C GLN A 511 27.24 11.84 -42.29
N LYS A 512 26.89 12.21 -41.04
CA LYS A 512 27.76 12.95 -40.11
C LYS A 512 29.04 12.20 -39.75
N HIS A 513 28.95 10.88 -39.55
CA HIS A 513 30.07 10.05 -39.09
C HIS A 513 30.74 9.27 -40.23
N SER A 514 30.63 9.75 -41.47
CA SER A 514 31.28 9.17 -42.66
C SER A 514 32.79 8.93 -42.50
N GLY A 515 33.52 9.92 -41.96
CA GLY A 515 34.95 9.85 -41.68
C GLY A 515 35.35 9.24 -40.33
N LYS A 516 34.40 8.73 -39.52
CA LYS A 516 34.68 8.18 -38.16
C LYS A 516 34.37 6.70 -38.11
N ALA A 517 35.31 5.87 -38.56
CA ALA A 517 35.13 4.43 -38.79
C ALA A 517 34.48 3.69 -37.60
N THR A 518 35.04 3.78 -36.38
CA THR A 518 34.51 3.11 -35.19
C THR A 518 33.06 3.49 -34.90
N LEU A 519 32.76 4.80 -34.83
CA LEU A 519 31.41 5.30 -34.56
C LEU A 519 30.43 4.94 -35.68
N ARG A 520 30.89 4.90 -36.94
CA ARG A 520 30.11 4.41 -38.09
C ARG A 520 29.76 2.93 -37.95
N SER A 521 30.67 2.09 -37.46
CA SER A 521 30.40 0.68 -37.17
C SER A 521 29.36 0.50 -36.06
N CYS A 522 29.48 1.25 -34.95
CA CYS A 522 28.48 1.26 -33.88
C CYS A 522 27.08 1.66 -34.38
N VAL A 523 26.99 2.71 -35.22
CA VAL A 523 25.73 3.12 -35.86
C VAL A 523 25.22 2.04 -36.82
N ALA A 524 26.10 1.30 -37.50
CA ALA A 524 25.72 0.22 -38.42
C ALA A 524 25.23 -1.06 -37.70
N ALA A 525 25.85 -1.43 -36.57
CA ALA A 525 25.39 -2.49 -35.68
C ALA A 525 24.01 -2.16 -35.09
N SER A 526 23.86 -0.94 -34.58
CA SER A 526 22.60 -0.39 -34.07
C SER A 526 21.49 -0.38 -35.14
N TRP A 527 21.82 0.05 -36.37
CA TRP A 527 20.89 0.03 -37.49
C TRP A 527 20.40 -1.39 -37.79
N ALA A 528 21.29 -2.40 -37.86
CA ALA A 528 20.89 -3.76 -38.22
C ALA A 528 19.81 -4.32 -37.27
N VAL A 529 19.95 -4.07 -35.97
CA VAL A 529 18.96 -4.50 -34.96
C VAL A 529 17.66 -3.70 -35.08
N PHE A 530 17.74 -2.38 -35.28
CA PHE A 530 16.57 -1.53 -35.51
C PHE A 530 15.78 -1.92 -36.77
N ASP A 531 16.47 -2.14 -37.88
CA ASP A 531 15.92 -2.44 -39.22
C ASP A 531 15.13 -3.75 -39.22
N LYS A 532 15.68 -4.83 -38.63
CA LYS A 532 14.95 -6.09 -38.39
C LYS A 532 13.63 -5.85 -37.65
N TYR A 533 13.65 -5.06 -36.58
CA TYR A 533 12.45 -4.78 -35.80
C TYR A 533 11.48 -3.79 -36.45
N TYR A 534 11.94 -2.94 -37.37
CA TYR A 534 11.08 -2.14 -38.23
C TYR A 534 10.31 -3.07 -39.19
N GLN A 535 11.02 -3.96 -39.89
CA GLN A 535 10.44 -4.92 -40.83
C GLN A 535 9.44 -5.87 -40.14
N LEU A 536 9.74 -6.32 -38.92
CA LEU A 536 8.81 -7.14 -38.11
C LEU A 536 7.52 -6.41 -37.67
N THR A 537 7.36 -5.10 -37.94
CA THR A 537 6.05 -4.43 -37.77
C THR A 537 5.08 -4.74 -38.90
N ASP A 538 5.55 -5.11 -40.10
CA ASP A 538 4.69 -5.52 -41.21
C ASP A 538 3.97 -6.86 -40.95
N GLU A 539 4.44 -7.67 -39.97
CA GLU A 539 3.73 -8.89 -39.53
C GLU A 539 2.32 -8.58 -38.99
N SER A 540 2.10 -7.39 -38.39
CA SER A 540 0.82 -7.05 -37.73
C SER A 540 0.16 -5.79 -38.31
N PRO A 541 -1.07 -5.89 -38.86
CA PRO A 541 -1.79 -4.73 -39.40
C PRO A 541 -2.13 -3.68 -38.33
N ALA A 542 -2.00 -4.00 -37.03
CA ALA A 542 -2.26 -3.08 -35.93
C ALA A 542 -1.36 -1.83 -35.97
N TYR A 543 -0.10 -1.97 -36.37
CA TYR A 543 0.85 -0.85 -36.45
C TYR A 543 0.41 0.17 -37.53
N GLY A 544 0.10 -0.33 -38.74
CA GLY A 544 -0.45 0.50 -39.82
C GLY A 544 -1.81 1.12 -39.46
N ALA A 545 -2.69 0.34 -38.83
CA ALA A 545 -3.99 0.82 -38.38
C ALA A 545 -3.87 1.97 -37.37
N ALA A 546 -2.93 1.88 -36.42
CA ALA A 546 -2.71 2.93 -35.42
C ALA A 546 -2.22 4.26 -36.03
N ILE A 547 -1.43 4.23 -37.11
CA ILE A 547 -1.05 5.43 -37.87
C ILE A 547 -2.25 5.99 -38.67
N ILE A 548 -3.05 5.13 -39.29
CA ILE A 548 -4.21 5.52 -40.11
C ILE A 548 -5.36 6.10 -39.28
N LEU A 549 -5.59 5.55 -38.08
CA LEU A 549 -6.65 6.00 -37.17
C LEU A 549 -6.25 7.27 -36.38
N HIS A 550 -4.95 7.58 -36.25
CA HIS A 550 -4.51 8.78 -35.53
C HIS A 550 -4.96 10.07 -36.26
N PRO A 551 -5.80 10.94 -35.65
CA PRO A 551 -6.53 11.98 -36.37
C PRO A 551 -5.68 12.98 -37.17
N SER A 552 -4.44 13.25 -36.74
CA SER A 552 -3.50 14.17 -37.42
C SER A 552 -2.50 13.49 -38.37
N ARG A 553 -2.40 12.15 -38.40
CA ARG A 553 -1.47 11.42 -39.28
C ARG A 553 -2.20 10.86 -40.49
N ARG A 554 -3.15 9.94 -40.25
CA ARG A 554 -3.95 9.24 -41.27
C ARG A 554 -3.09 8.62 -42.39
N VAL A 555 -3.72 8.28 -43.51
CA VAL A 555 -3.06 7.85 -44.75
C VAL A 555 -2.09 8.92 -45.31
N ALA A 556 -2.25 10.19 -44.93
CA ALA A 556 -1.37 11.28 -45.38
C ALA A 556 0.07 11.13 -44.85
N HIS A 557 0.25 10.67 -43.62
CA HIS A 557 1.58 10.36 -43.05
C HIS A 557 2.30 9.30 -43.86
N ILE A 558 1.63 8.17 -44.14
CA ILE A 558 2.15 7.07 -44.97
C ILE A 558 2.56 7.59 -46.35
N LYS A 559 1.65 8.32 -47.03
CA LYS A 559 1.89 8.85 -48.38
C LYS A 559 3.03 9.87 -48.46
N LYS A 560 3.33 10.58 -47.36
CA LYS A 560 4.37 11.61 -47.30
C LYS A 560 5.74 11.06 -46.91
N ASN A 561 5.80 10.12 -45.97
CA ASN A 561 7.04 9.74 -45.29
C ASN A 561 7.60 8.38 -45.74
N TRP A 562 6.78 7.48 -46.30
CA TRP A 562 7.20 6.11 -46.65
C TRP A 562 7.34 5.91 -48.18
N PRO A 563 8.18 4.96 -48.63
CA PRO A 563 8.28 4.54 -50.03
C PRO A 563 6.92 4.14 -50.65
N LYS A 564 6.70 4.52 -51.92
CA LYS A 564 5.46 4.22 -52.67
C LYS A 564 5.12 2.73 -52.72
N SER A 565 6.14 1.87 -52.72
CA SER A 565 6.00 0.40 -52.69
C SER A 565 5.31 -0.10 -51.42
N TRP A 566 5.52 0.55 -50.27
CA TRP A 566 4.94 0.16 -48.98
C TRP A 566 3.48 0.63 -48.81
N HIS A 567 3.03 1.60 -49.62
CA HIS A 567 1.69 2.19 -49.46
C HIS A 567 0.57 1.18 -49.66
N LYS A 568 0.68 0.30 -50.68
CA LYS A 568 -0.38 -0.68 -50.97
C LYS A 568 -0.44 -1.82 -49.93
N PRO A 569 0.65 -2.53 -49.60
CA PRO A 569 0.63 -3.62 -48.60
C PRO A 569 0.00 -3.20 -47.27
N VAL A 570 0.40 -2.06 -46.71
CA VAL A 570 -0.13 -1.58 -45.41
C VAL A 570 -1.61 -1.20 -45.52
N LEU A 571 -2.03 -0.50 -46.58
CA LEU A 571 -3.43 -0.10 -46.74
C LEU A 571 -4.36 -1.30 -46.97
N ASP A 572 -3.94 -2.28 -47.75
CA ASP A 572 -4.74 -3.49 -48.01
C ASP A 572 -4.72 -4.46 -46.81
N GLY A 573 -3.62 -4.57 -46.07
CA GLY A 573 -3.54 -5.35 -44.82
C GLY A 573 -4.44 -4.78 -43.72
N VAL A 574 -4.43 -3.46 -43.51
CA VAL A 574 -5.33 -2.78 -42.56
C VAL A 574 -6.80 -2.90 -43.00
N ARG A 575 -7.08 -2.75 -44.31
CA ARG A 575 -8.42 -2.93 -44.88
C ARG A 575 -8.93 -4.36 -44.69
N LYS A 576 -8.09 -5.37 -44.91
CA LYS A 576 -8.41 -6.79 -44.65
C LYS A 576 -8.76 -6.96 -43.17
N HIS A 577 -7.86 -6.57 -42.27
CA HIS A 577 -8.08 -6.72 -40.82
C HIS A 577 -9.37 -6.03 -40.31
N TRP A 578 -9.73 -4.87 -40.88
CA TRP A 578 -11.00 -4.23 -40.57
C TRP A 578 -12.21 -5.01 -41.11
N LYS A 579 -12.15 -5.55 -42.33
CA LYS A 579 -13.21 -6.43 -42.86
C LYS A 579 -13.40 -7.67 -42.00
N ASP A 580 -12.32 -8.39 -41.73
CA ASP A 580 -12.34 -9.72 -41.11
C ASP A 580 -12.85 -9.70 -39.65
N TYR A 581 -12.70 -8.57 -38.93
CA TYR A 581 -12.98 -8.52 -37.48
C TYR A 581 -13.78 -7.31 -36.98
N TYR A 582 -14.07 -6.30 -37.82
CA TYR A 582 -14.67 -5.03 -37.36
C TYR A 582 -15.79 -4.48 -38.26
N HIS A 583 -15.91 -4.90 -39.52
CA HIS A 583 -16.91 -4.38 -40.46
C HIS A 583 -18.35 -4.67 -40.05
N GLU A 584 -18.62 -5.84 -39.50
CA GLU A 584 -19.97 -6.30 -39.12
C GLU A 584 -20.35 -5.94 -37.67
N LEU A 585 -19.47 -5.26 -36.94
CA LEU A 585 -19.78 -4.79 -35.59
C LEU A 585 -20.82 -3.66 -35.66
N PRO A 586 -21.85 -3.66 -34.81
CA PRO A 586 -22.88 -2.63 -34.82
C PRO A 586 -22.25 -1.27 -34.52
N LEU A 587 -22.40 -0.32 -35.44
CA LEU A 587 -22.03 1.07 -35.20
C LEU A 587 -22.85 1.59 -34.02
N PRO A 588 -22.23 2.25 -33.02
CA PRO A 588 -22.96 2.89 -31.93
C PRO A 588 -24.01 3.83 -32.51
N LEU A 589 -25.28 3.64 -32.11
CA LEU A 589 -26.37 4.53 -32.51
C LEU A 589 -25.97 5.96 -32.18
N ARG A 590 -25.98 6.83 -33.19
CA ARG A 590 -25.80 8.27 -32.98
C ARG A 590 -27.03 8.77 -32.24
N HIS A 591 -26.94 8.85 -30.92
CA HIS A 591 -27.80 9.74 -30.16
C HIS A 591 -27.56 11.15 -30.69
N HIS A 592 -28.52 11.63 -31.49
CA HIS A 592 -28.60 13.02 -31.90
C HIS A 592 -29.05 13.83 -30.68
N SER A 593 -28.05 14.36 -29.97
CA SER A 593 -28.17 15.41 -28.95
C SER A 593 -28.18 16.79 -29.61
#